data_AF-A0A535HG65-F1
#
_entry.id   AF-A0A535HG65-F1
#
_cell.length_a   1.000
_cell.length_b   1.000
_cell.length_c   1.000
_cell.angle_alpha   90.00
_cell.angle_beta   90.00
_cell.angle_gamma   90.00
#
_symmetry.space_group_name_H-M   'P 1'
#
loop_
_entity.id
_entity.type
_entity.pdbx_description
1 polymer ?
#
loop_
_entity_poly.entity_id
_entity_poly.type
_entity_poly.pdbx_seq_one_letter_code
_entity_poly.pdbx_strand_id
1 'polypeptide(L)'
;MRSAPIRFSCAIASVDGKRPHVVVEPSAAPLDERADGEPVRLEWGDFNARYRVISPDRGFAAALLDLGLMTWLVDGAPRLPLTWEIQRDQVLCRAPGLAPKDIPAFVKALPEFASRIGRGAHD
;
A
#
# COMPACT_ATOMS: atom_id res chain seq x y z
N MET A 1 -17.06 -12.53 -27.08
CA MET A 1 -17.42 -12.11 -25.71
C MET A 1 -16.50 -10.96 -25.33
N ARG A 2 -16.99 -9.73 -25.14
CA ARG A 2 -16.13 -8.62 -24.67
C ARG A 2 -15.97 -8.75 -23.16
N SER A 3 -14.75 -8.82 -22.65
CA SER A 3 -14.50 -8.72 -21.20
C SER A 3 -15.04 -7.40 -20.69
N ALA A 4 -15.70 -7.42 -19.54
CA ALA A 4 -16.11 -6.21 -18.85
C ALA A 4 -14.86 -5.37 -18.51
N PRO A 5 -14.93 -4.03 -18.59
CA PRO A 5 -13.79 -3.18 -18.24
C PRO A 5 -13.44 -3.34 -16.76
N ILE A 6 -12.14 -3.50 -16.47
CA ILE A 6 -11.63 -3.49 -15.10
C ILE A 6 -11.78 -2.07 -14.55
N ARG A 7 -12.39 -1.93 -13.38
CA ARG A 7 -12.64 -0.63 -12.74
C ARG A 7 -11.84 -0.52 -11.45
N PHE A 8 -11.22 0.63 -11.27
CA PHE A 8 -10.48 0.96 -10.06
C PHE A 8 -11.01 2.26 -9.44
N SER A 9 -10.89 2.34 -8.12
CA SER A 9 -10.96 3.58 -7.36
C SER A 9 -9.55 3.95 -6.96
N CYS A 10 -9.08 5.16 -7.32
CA CYS A 10 -7.71 5.61 -7.12
C CYS A 10 -7.68 6.95 -6.39
N ALA A 11 -6.71 7.13 -5.51
CA ALA A 11 -6.40 8.38 -4.84
C ALA A 11 -4.87 8.52 -4.76
N ILE A 12 -4.37 9.75 -4.92
CA ILE A 12 -2.93 10.05 -4.95
C ILE A 12 -2.63 11.15 -3.94
N ALA A 13 -1.51 11.00 -3.22
CA ALA A 13 -0.96 12.02 -2.34
C ALA A 13 0.54 12.18 -2.60
N SER A 14 1.06 13.38 -2.35
CA SER A 14 2.49 13.63 -2.36
C SER A 14 3.06 13.47 -0.95
N VAL A 15 4.30 13.02 -0.87
CA VAL A 15 5.08 12.88 0.37
C VAL A 15 6.47 13.46 0.17
N ASP A 16 7.07 13.92 1.26
CA ASP A 16 8.42 14.47 1.19
C ASP A 16 9.47 13.37 0.92
N GLY A 17 10.47 13.76 0.12
CA GLY A 17 11.61 12.93 -0.26
C GLY A 17 11.34 12.00 -1.45
N LYS A 18 12.41 11.59 -2.14
CA LYS A 18 12.36 10.57 -3.19
C LYS A 18 12.62 9.19 -2.58
N ARG A 19 11.67 8.29 -2.71
CA ARG A 19 11.70 6.93 -2.14
C ARG A 19 11.83 5.86 -3.24
N PRO A 20 12.50 4.73 -2.97
CA PRO A 20 12.40 3.53 -3.80
C PRO A 20 10.94 3.08 -3.99
N HIS A 21 10.70 2.34 -5.07
CA HIS A 21 9.37 1.81 -5.37
C HIS A 21 8.99 0.75 -4.33
N VAL A 22 7.85 0.92 -3.64
CA VAL A 22 7.31 -0.10 -2.74
C VAL A 22 5.82 -0.27 -3.00
N VAL A 23 5.39 -1.52 -3.20
CA VAL A 23 3.97 -1.89 -3.22
C VAL A 23 3.64 -2.70 -1.98
N VAL A 24 2.55 -2.32 -1.30
CA VAL A 24 1.91 -3.07 -0.23
C VAL A 24 0.50 -3.37 -0.67
N GLU A 25 0.20 -4.64 -0.92
CA GLU A 25 -1.10 -5.07 -1.44
C GLU A 25 -1.70 -6.20 -0.60
N PRO A 26 -3.01 -6.44 -0.66
CA PRO A 26 -3.60 -7.59 -0.01
C PRO A 26 -2.94 -8.89 -0.50
N SER A 27 -2.64 -9.82 0.41
CA SER A 27 -1.97 -11.08 0.08
C SER A 27 -2.75 -11.91 -0.95
N ALA A 28 -4.08 -11.79 -0.95
CA ALA A 28 -4.99 -12.44 -1.88
C ALA A 28 -5.16 -11.72 -3.23
N ALA A 29 -4.53 -10.55 -3.43
CA ALA A 29 -4.62 -9.84 -4.69
C ALA A 29 -3.94 -10.65 -5.82
N PRO A 30 -4.53 -10.70 -7.03
CA PRO A 30 -3.88 -11.32 -8.16
C PRO A 30 -2.58 -10.59 -8.50
N LEU A 31 -1.51 -11.36 -8.75
CA LEU A 31 -0.21 -10.85 -9.19
C LEU A 31 -0.30 -10.48 -10.67
N ASP A 32 -1.06 -9.44 -11.00
CA ASP A 32 -1.41 -9.17 -12.40
C ASP A 32 -0.25 -8.56 -13.20
N GLU A 33 0.71 -7.86 -12.56
CA GLU A 33 1.94 -7.37 -13.19
C GLU A 33 2.88 -6.89 -12.08
N ARG A 34 4.16 -7.31 -12.12
CA ARG A 34 5.13 -6.94 -11.07
C ARG A 34 5.40 -5.44 -11.13
N ALA A 35 5.18 -4.74 -10.02
CA ALA A 35 6.06 -3.63 -9.67
C ALA A 35 7.50 -4.14 -9.68
N ASP A 36 8.45 -3.41 -10.29
CA ASP A 36 9.86 -3.82 -10.42
C ASP A 36 10.42 -4.26 -9.06
N GLY A 37 10.49 -5.57 -8.79
CA GLY A 37 10.89 -6.07 -7.48
C GLY A 37 10.50 -7.51 -7.19
N GLU A 38 11.09 -8.04 -6.12
CA GLU A 38 10.76 -9.37 -5.59
C GLU A 38 9.94 -9.22 -4.29
N PRO A 39 9.13 -10.22 -3.91
CA PRO A 39 8.43 -10.19 -2.63
C PRO A 39 9.39 -10.02 -1.45
N VAL A 40 9.05 -9.12 -0.54
CA VAL A 40 9.75 -8.88 0.72
C VAL A 40 8.98 -9.57 1.82
N ARG A 41 9.63 -10.50 2.53
CA ARG A 41 9.05 -11.18 3.69
C ARG A 41 9.54 -10.50 4.96
N LEU A 42 8.61 -10.06 5.80
CA LEU A 42 8.90 -9.47 7.11
C LEU A 42 8.80 -10.52 8.21
N GLU A 43 9.27 -10.22 9.42
CA GLU A 43 9.21 -11.17 10.55
C GLU A 43 7.80 -11.26 11.18
N TRP A 44 6.92 -10.29 10.94
CA TRP A 44 5.58 -10.28 11.52
C TRP A 44 4.58 -11.13 10.72
N GLY A 45 4.24 -12.31 11.24
CA GLY A 45 3.32 -13.26 10.62
C GLY A 45 1.94 -12.69 10.25
N ASP A 46 1.27 -11.99 11.16
CA ASP A 46 -0.09 -11.47 10.92
C ASP A 46 -0.11 -10.44 9.78
N PHE A 47 0.91 -9.58 9.73
CA PHE A 47 1.08 -8.64 8.63
C PHE A 47 1.22 -9.39 7.30
N ASN A 48 2.13 -10.37 7.21
CA ASN A 48 2.36 -11.15 5.99
C ASN A 48 1.14 -12.01 5.59
N ALA A 49 0.30 -12.40 6.53
CA ALA A 49 -0.94 -13.12 6.23
C ALA A 49 -1.94 -12.21 5.50
N ARG A 50 -1.97 -10.92 5.86
CA ARG A 50 -2.89 -9.94 5.28
C ARG A 50 -2.34 -9.22 4.05
N TYR A 51 -1.06 -8.94 4.03
CA TYR A 51 -0.41 -8.13 3.02
C TYR A 51 0.80 -8.84 2.41
N ARG A 52 1.06 -8.51 1.16
CA ARG A 52 2.29 -8.81 0.43
C ARG A 52 3.00 -7.50 0.13
N VAL A 53 4.32 -7.51 0.24
CA VAL A 53 5.19 -6.36 -0.05
C VAL A 53 6.07 -6.70 -1.24
N ILE A 54 6.18 -5.78 -2.20
CA ILE A 54 7.02 -5.91 -3.39
C ILE A 54 7.90 -4.66 -3.48
N SER A 55 9.21 -4.85 -3.64
CA SER A 55 10.17 -3.75 -3.76
C SER A 55 11.46 -4.24 -4.44
N PRO A 56 12.14 -3.39 -5.23
CA PRO A 56 13.50 -3.67 -5.69
C PRO A 56 14.53 -3.46 -4.57
N ASP A 57 14.19 -2.66 -3.55
CA ASP A 57 15.02 -2.39 -2.39
C ASP A 57 14.37 -2.99 -1.14
N ARG A 58 14.88 -4.16 -0.74
CA ARG A 58 14.38 -4.89 0.44
C ARG A 58 14.68 -4.17 1.75
N GLY A 59 15.85 -3.54 1.85
CA GLY A 59 16.28 -2.84 3.05
C GLY A 59 15.40 -1.63 3.32
N PHE A 60 15.14 -0.84 2.27
CA PHE A 60 14.21 0.27 2.36
C PHE A 60 12.79 -0.18 2.69
N ALA A 61 12.27 -1.23 2.03
CA ALA A 61 10.92 -1.72 2.30
C ALA A 61 10.74 -2.19 3.75
N ALA A 62 11.74 -2.86 4.33
CA ALA A 62 11.73 -3.27 5.72
C ALA A 62 11.82 -2.09 6.70
N ALA A 63 12.63 -1.07 6.39
CA ALA A 63 12.74 0.14 7.20
C ALA A 63 11.47 1.01 7.15
N LEU A 64 10.87 1.14 5.98
CA LEU A 64 9.61 1.85 5.77
C LEU A 64 8.46 1.20 6.55
N LEU A 65 8.39 -0.14 6.52
CA LEU A 65 7.37 -0.93 7.21
C LEU A 65 7.79 -1.18 8.65
N ASP A 66 7.91 -0.09 9.41
CA ASP A 66 8.13 -0.16 10.85
C ASP A 66 6.93 -0.77 11.58
N LEU A 67 7.12 -1.07 12.88
CA LEU A 67 6.08 -1.66 13.71
C LEU A 67 4.81 -0.80 13.76
N GLY A 68 4.93 0.52 13.79
CA GLY A 68 3.80 1.44 13.88
C GLY A 68 2.94 1.46 12.63
N LEU A 69 3.56 1.52 11.45
CA LEU A 69 2.88 1.44 10.16
C LEU A 69 2.26 0.06 9.95
N MET A 70 2.99 -1.01 10.25
CA MET A 70 2.46 -2.37 10.14
C MET A 70 1.25 -2.58 11.07
N THR A 71 1.32 -2.10 12.31
CA THR A 71 0.21 -2.21 13.28
C THR A 71 -1.02 -1.47 12.76
N TRP A 72 -0.83 -0.24 12.26
CA TRP A 72 -1.94 0.49 11.66
C TRP A 72 -2.52 -0.23 10.44
N LEU A 73 -1.70 -0.80 9.56
CA LEU A 73 -2.19 -1.54 8.40
C LEU A 73 -3.03 -2.77 8.77
N VAL A 74 -2.68 -3.45 9.87
CA VAL A 74 -3.40 -4.64 10.35
C VAL A 74 -4.68 -4.25 11.10
N ASP A 75 -4.58 -3.31 12.04
CA ASP A 75 -5.63 -3.05 13.04
C ASP A 75 -6.44 -1.77 12.77
N GLY A 76 -5.81 -0.74 12.22
CA GLY A 76 -6.38 0.60 12.08
C GLY A 76 -6.88 0.97 10.68
N ALA A 77 -6.25 0.44 9.64
CA ALA A 77 -6.60 0.72 8.26
C ALA A 77 -7.99 0.14 7.93
N PRO A 78 -8.77 0.79 7.05
CA PRO A 78 -10.09 0.27 6.68
C PRO A 78 -9.99 -1.14 6.12
N ARG A 79 -10.99 -1.97 6.41
CA ARG A 79 -11.10 -3.35 5.91
C ARG A 79 -11.56 -3.38 4.45
N LEU A 80 -10.82 -2.70 3.60
CA LEU A 80 -10.99 -2.64 2.15
C LEU A 80 -9.75 -3.27 1.48
N PRO A 81 -9.88 -3.83 0.26
CA PRO A 81 -8.76 -4.41 -0.48
C PRO A 81 -7.89 -3.31 -1.10
N LEU A 82 -7.24 -2.52 -0.25
CA LEU A 82 -6.42 -1.37 -0.66
C LEU A 82 -5.01 -1.84 -1.00
N THR A 83 -4.54 -1.44 -2.17
CA THR A 83 -3.14 -1.49 -2.57
C THR A 83 -2.53 -0.10 -2.40
N TRP A 84 -1.38 -0.05 -1.74
CA TRP A 84 -0.58 1.13 -1.51
C TRP A 84 0.67 1.02 -2.36
N GLU A 85 0.96 2.03 -3.16
CA GLU A 85 2.12 2.07 -4.03
C GLU A 85 2.84 3.38 -3.83
N ILE A 86 4.11 3.28 -3.47
CA ILE A 86 5.00 4.42 -3.22
C ILE A 86 5.97 4.45 -4.38
N GLN A 87 6.04 5.58 -5.08
CA GLN A 87 7.01 5.78 -6.14
C GLN A 87 7.54 7.20 -6.08
N ARG A 88 8.85 7.34 -5.78
CA ARG A 88 9.50 8.63 -5.56
C ARG A 88 8.82 9.40 -4.42
N ASP A 89 8.21 10.53 -4.73
CA ASP A 89 7.52 11.47 -3.84
C ASP A 89 5.99 11.30 -3.88
N GLN A 90 5.50 10.23 -4.51
CA GLN A 90 4.06 10.00 -4.69
C GLN A 90 3.62 8.70 -4.00
N VAL A 91 2.40 8.73 -3.48
CA VAL A 91 1.69 7.57 -2.94
C VAL A 91 0.38 7.43 -3.69
N LEU A 92 0.20 6.27 -4.33
CA LEU A 92 -1.06 5.83 -4.90
C LEU A 92 -1.74 4.87 -3.92
N CYS A 93 -2.99 5.14 -3.57
CA CYS A 93 -3.89 4.18 -2.97
C CYS A 93 -4.93 3.77 -4.02
N ARG A 94 -5.04 2.48 -4.30
CA ARG A 94 -6.02 1.95 -5.25
C ARG A 94 -6.78 0.76 -4.69
N ALA A 95 -8.00 0.57 -5.18
CA ALA A 95 -8.82 -0.60 -4.92
C ALA A 95 -9.59 -0.99 -6.19
N PRO A 96 -10.04 -2.25 -6.32
CA PRO A 96 -11.12 -2.58 -7.24
C PRO A 96 -12.32 -1.64 -7.01
N GLY A 97 -13.12 -1.40 -8.05
CA GLY A 97 -14.22 -0.43 -8.02
C GLY A 97 -15.05 -0.49 -6.74
N LEU A 98 -15.00 0.58 -5.96
CA LEU A 98 -15.66 0.68 -4.65
C LEU A 98 -17.12 1.13 -4.78
N ALA A 99 -17.96 0.67 -3.85
CA ALA A 99 -19.31 1.22 -3.72
C ALA A 99 -19.25 2.62 -3.09
N PRO A 100 -20.22 3.51 -3.39
CA PRO A 100 -20.22 4.89 -2.86
C PRO A 100 -20.09 4.99 -1.33
N LYS A 101 -20.67 4.03 -0.59
CA LYS A 101 -20.59 3.98 0.88
C LYS A 101 -19.17 3.77 1.43
N ASP A 102 -18.28 3.19 0.63
CA ASP A 102 -16.91 2.83 1.04
C ASP A 102 -15.90 3.95 0.67
N ILE A 103 -16.29 4.87 -0.21
CA ILE A 103 -15.46 6.01 -0.65
C ILE A 103 -14.98 6.88 0.53
N PRO A 104 -15.81 7.23 1.54
CA PRO A 104 -15.33 8.04 2.66
C PRO A 104 -14.19 7.38 3.45
N ALA A 105 -14.24 6.06 3.64
CA ALA A 105 -13.18 5.32 4.32
C ALA A 105 -11.91 5.27 3.47
N PHE A 106 -12.05 5.02 2.17
CA PHE A 106 -10.95 5.05 1.20
C PHE A 106 -10.22 6.40 1.16
N VAL A 107 -10.96 7.51 1.02
CA VAL A 107 -10.38 8.86 0.92
C VAL A 107 -9.66 9.26 2.22
N LYS A 108 -10.14 8.82 3.39
CA LYS A 108 -9.48 9.09 4.67
C LYS A 108 -8.20 8.28 4.89
N ALA A 109 -8.11 7.09 4.30
CA ALA A 109 -7.00 6.18 4.56
C ALA A 109 -5.68 6.65 3.91
N LEU A 110 -5.74 7.31 2.74
CA LEU A 110 -4.57 7.83 2.05
C LEU A 110 -3.75 8.87 2.84
N PRO A 111 -4.32 9.99 3.33
CA PRO A 111 -3.55 10.95 4.12
C PRO A 111 -3.02 10.32 5.41
N GLU A 112 -3.74 9.34 5.97
CA GLU A 112 -3.31 8.66 7.18
C GLU A 112 -2.08 7.77 6.95
N PHE A 113 -2.05 7.01 5.84
CA PHE A 113 -0.87 6.26 5.40
C PHE A 113 0.29 7.20 5.05
N ALA A 114 0.04 8.25 4.27
CA ALA A 114 1.05 9.23 3.86
C ALA A 114 1.73 9.89 5.07
N SER A 115 0.96 10.25 6.10
CA SER A 115 1.51 10.85 7.32
C SER A 115 2.40 9.90 8.12
N ARG A 116 2.14 8.59 8.08
CA ARG A 116 2.94 7.57 8.78
C ARG A 116 4.28 7.34 8.09
N ILE A 117 4.28 7.23 6.77
CA ILE A 117 5.54 7.06 6.03
C ILE A 117 6.39 8.35 6.05
N GLY A 118 5.77 9.52 6.23
CA GLY A 118 6.49 10.78 6.42
C GLY A 118 7.31 10.85 7.71
N ARG A 119 6.84 10.21 8.79
CA ARG A 119 7.50 10.27 10.11
C ARG A 119 8.75 9.39 10.22
N GLY A 120 8.79 8.25 9.53
CA GLY A 120 9.91 7.30 9.59
C GLY A 120 11.13 7.64 8.74
N ALA A 121 11.12 8.76 7.99
CA ALA A 121 12.20 9.14 7.07
C ALA A 121 13.20 10.15 7.66
N HIS A 122 13.08 10.50 8.94
CA HIS A 122 13.83 11.57 9.59
C HIS A 122 14.88 11.13 10.62
N ASP A 123 15.10 9.82 10.80
CA ASP A 123 16.14 9.28 11.71
C ASP A 123 17.38 8.79 10.94
#